data_AF-A0A6B8RJZ0-F1
#
_entry.id   AF-A0A6B8RJZ0-F1
#
_cell.length_a   1.000
_cell.length_b   1.000
_cell.length_c   1.000
_cell.angle_alpha   90.00
_cell.angle_beta   90.00
_cell.angle_gamma   90.00
#
_symmetry.space_group_name_H-M   'P 1'
#
loop_
_entity.id
_entity.type
_entity.pdbx_description
1 polymer ?
#
loop_
_entity_poly.entity_id
_entity_poly.type
_entity_poly.pdbx_seq_one_letter_code
_entity_poly.pdbx_strand_id
1 'polypeptide(L)'
;MTGRIRSIKVALALFIIAAYMLSISPSVQAAQTPQFRIDIDSLTLQKGVAANLKLAMVDANGAEVIEVNGLENFDILSRSESSATQIANGVETNEQDVNYSIMPKKAGSFTLQGSVKYDGKNYQTNVLQINVSEAKPSENSEAEDVYVKTLLSDEEVYFGQKVVLSYELYTRYNIENFGFLDSPGLDGFISKDIPREQLKSEIIEIDGKKHAKYEAKQSMLTPIKTGTYTIPAYKFQVNVSSGSFFDSSKPVYLQTESKQLTVKPLPLANQPADFSGIVGKLSLDSKISTNTIKYGDSVTLQVTATSNGDLDILKEVVKDELPGFSVFQTEKNKQEAIANNQYINMKEFEIILVPKVNGDIKIDPIHISYFNPETGSYEQAEIPGTTITVSGEIPQAQAASNNETAAVEAVSINQVSYNSQNEGILTLHLKKAHLYIGLGIVVLLIVIAAFGIWFFSHRKKYDKTLQVLYKECMHLNDPTEIYNQFNSMIKHVYSISIKANTRNIIANRLEDSELTDHVMEIMDYMEQGKYRSDQANSFLKTKMKLIYKLLTNQRRRANENQAIRFRAQSDGSAVERG
;
A
#
# COMPACT_ATOMS: atom_id res chain seq x y z
N MET A 1 90.54 -1.40 -47.97
CA MET A 1 89.95 -1.92 -46.72
C MET A 1 88.59 -1.25 -46.38
N THR A 2 87.72 -1.04 -47.38
CA THR A 2 86.49 -0.22 -47.22
C THR A 2 85.18 -0.94 -47.60
N GLY A 3 85.24 -2.17 -48.13
CA GLY A 3 84.05 -2.97 -48.50
C GLY A 3 83.44 -3.80 -47.36
N ARG A 4 84.22 -4.19 -46.35
CA ARG A 4 83.81 -5.16 -45.32
C ARG A 4 83.01 -4.54 -44.15
N ILE A 5 83.07 -3.21 -43.98
CA ILE A 5 82.37 -2.49 -42.89
C ILE A 5 80.95 -2.07 -43.31
N ARG A 6 80.69 -1.90 -44.62
CA ARG A 6 79.33 -1.59 -45.13
C ARG A 6 78.40 -2.81 -45.09
N SER A 7 78.90 -4.02 -45.32
CA SER A 7 78.08 -5.24 -45.25
C SER A 7 77.63 -5.59 -43.83
N ILE A 8 78.46 -5.33 -42.81
CA ILE A 8 78.13 -5.61 -41.41
C ILE A 8 77.06 -4.65 -40.89
N LYS A 9 77.09 -3.36 -41.28
CA LYS A 9 76.06 -2.38 -40.87
C LYS A 9 74.70 -2.66 -41.50
N VAL A 10 74.67 -3.15 -42.75
CA VAL A 10 73.42 -3.55 -43.42
C VAL A 10 72.85 -4.83 -42.81
N ALA A 11 73.70 -5.81 -42.47
CA ALA A 11 73.27 -7.03 -41.78
C ALA A 11 72.73 -6.73 -40.37
N LEU A 12 73.36 -5.82 -39.62
CA LEU A 12 72.89 -5.42 -38.30
C LEU A 12 71.55 -4.66 -38.38
N ALA A 13 71.38 -3.77 -39.36
CA ALA A 13 70.12 -3.05 -39.56
C ALA A 13 68.98 -4.01 -39.95
N LEU A 14 69.25 -4.99 -40.82
CA LEU A 14 68.27 -6.03 -41.18
C LEU A 14 67.96 -6.96 -40.00
N PHE A 15 68.94 -7.26 -39.14
CA PHE A 15 68.71 -8.05 -37.93
C PHE A 15 67.87 -7.29 -36.90
N ILE A 16 68.08 -5.98 -36.75
CA ILE A 16 67.26 -5.13 -35.88
C ILE A 16 65.83 -5.00 -36.43
N ILE A 17 65.65 -4.86 -37.75
CA ILE A 17 64.32 -4.80 -38.37
C ILE A 17 63.61 -6.16 -38.26
N ALA A 18 64.32 -7.28 -38.43
CA ALA A 18 63.76 -8.62 -38.24
C ALA A 18 63.43 -8.89 -36.76
N ALA A 19 64.27 -8.46 -35.82
CA ALA A 19 63.99 -8.55 -34.38
C ALA A 19 62.81 -7.65 -33.97
N TYR A 20 62.68 -6.47 -34.58
CA TYR A 20 61.54 -5.57 -34.36
C TYR A 20 60.25 -6.15 -34.94
N MET A 21 60.30 -6.76 -36.13
CA MET A 21 59.17 -7.47 -36.74
C MET A 21 58.79 -8.75 -35.98
N LEU A 22 59.74 -9.46 -35.35
CA LEU A 22 59.43 -10.59 -34.45
C LEU A 22 58.89 -10.16 -33.08
N SER A 23 59.19 -8.93 -32.63
CA SER A 23 58.62 -8.38 -31.39
C SER A 23 57.19 -7.85 -31.54
N ILE A 24 56.71 -7.68 -32.77
CA ILE A 24 55.30 -7.43 -33.09
C ILE A 24 54.66 -8.79 -33.39
N SER A 25 54.58 -9.65 -32.38
CA SER A 25 53.58 -10.71 -32.44
C SER A 25 52.23 -10.01 -32.31
N PRO A 26 51.32 -10.07 -33.30
CA PRO A 26 49.93 -9.73 -33.02
C PRO A 26 49.53 -10.70 -31.91
N SER A 27 49.33 -10.16 -30.70
CA SER A 27 48.58 -10.87 -29.68
C SER A 27 47.24 -11.16 -30.32
N VAL A 28 47.08 -12.37 -30.85
CA VAL A 28 45.77 -12.90 -31.21
C VAL A 28 45.04 -12.95 -29.88
N GLN A 29 44.36 -11.86 -29.55
CA GLN A 29 43.33 -11.86 -28.54
C GLN A 29 42.36 -12.93 -29.03
N ALA A 30 42.42 -14.11 -28.41
CA ALA A 30 41.41 -15.11 -28.62
C ALA A 30 40.08 -14.41 -28.37
N ALA A 31 39.26 -14.26 -29.42
CA ALA A 31 37.94 -13.69 -29.29
C ALA A 31 37.23 -14.52 -28.21
N GLN A 32 36.90 -13.89 -27.10
CA GLN A 32 36.12 -14.55 -26.06
C GLN A 32 34.82 -15.01 -26.71
N THR A 33 34.56 -16.31 -26.65
CA THR A 33 33.36 -16.88 -27.23
C THR A 33 32.17 -16.50 -26.35
N PRO A 34 31.15 -15.83 -26.89
CA PRO A 34 29.97 -15.46 -26.10
C PRO A 34 29.31 -16.71 -25.55
N GLN A 35 28.92 -16.68 -24.27
CA GLN A 35 28.21 -17.77 -23.61
C GLN A 35 26.83 -17.32 -23.15
N PHE A 36 25.83 -18.17 -23.39
CA PHE A 36 24.44 -17.94 -23.00
C PHE A 36 23.98 -19.09 -22.11
N ARG A 37 23.64 -18.79 -20.86
CA ARG A 37 23.25 -19.79 -19.87
C ARG A 37 21.93 -19.41 -19.22
N ILE A 38 21.13 -20.40 -18.89
CA ILE A 38 19.93 -20.26 -18.08
C ILE A 38 20.10 -21.13 -16.84
N ASP A 39 19.79 -20.56 -15.67
CA ASP A 39 19.92 -21.22 -14.38
C ASP A 39 18.70 -20.88 -13.50
N ILE A 40 18.38 -21.75 -12.55
CA ILE A 40 17.29 -21.57 -11.60
C ILE A 40 17.73 -22.08 -10.24
N ASP A 41 17.31 -21.39 -9.18
CA ASP A 41 17.62 -21.74 -7.80
C ASP A 41 17.17 -23.15 -7.38
N SER A 42 16.15 -23.73 -8.02
CA SER A 42 15.79 -25.16 -7.86
C SER A 42 15.12 -25.76 -9.09
N LEU A 43 15.52 -26.98 -9.45
CA LEU A 43 14.86 -27.78 -10.51
C LEU A 43 13.59 -28.50 -10.03
N THR A 44 13.35 -28.53 -8.72
CA THR A 44 12.14 -29.07 -8.10
C THR A 44 11.40 -27.95 -7.39
N LEU A 45 10.25 -27.57 -7.92
CA LEU A 45 9.43 -26.48 -7.41
C LEU A 45 8.10 -27.00 -6.87
N GLN A 46 7.43 -26.18 -6.09
CA GLN A 46 6.04 -26.40 -5.69
C GLN A 46 5.17 -25.34 -6.36
N LYS A 47 3.98 -25.73 -6.80
CA LYS A 47 2.98 -24.77 -7.28
C LYS A 47 2.74 -23.70 -6.21
N GLY A 48 2.82 -22.43 -6.60
CA GLY A 48 2.63 -21.30 -5.69
C GLY A 48 3.85 -20.82 -4.92
N VAL A 49 4.98 -21.51 -5.03
CA VAL A 49 6.26 -21.05 -4.47
C VAL A 49 7.08 -20.40 -5.57
N ALA A 50 7.58 -19.20 -5.32
CA ALA A 50 8.38 -18.48 -6.30
C ALA A 50 9.81 -19.03 -6.39
N ALA A 51 10.41 -18.90 -7.57
CA ALA A 51 11.77 -19.29 -7.90
C ALA A 51 12.44 -18.18 -8.71
N ASN A 52 13.76 -18.06 -8.61
CA ASN A 52 14.56 -17.08 -9.34
C ASN A 52 15.25 -17.76 -10.53
N LEU A 53 14.83 -17.38 -11.73
CA LEU A 53 15.41 -17.80 -13.00
C LEU A 53 16.38 -16.73 -13.48
N LYS A 54 17.62 -17.12 -13.77
CA LYS A 54 18.68 -16.23 -14.27
C LYS A 54 19.08 -16.63 -15.68
N LEU A 55 19.08 -15.67 -16.61
CA LEU A 55 19.69 -15.82 -17.92
C LEU A 55 20.99 -15.01 -17.98
N ALA A 56 22.12 -15.69 -17.99
CA ALA A 56 23.45 -15.09 -18.05
C ALA A 56 23.98 -15.04 -19.49
N MET A 57 24.40 -13.84 -19.91
CA MET A 57 25.02 -13.55 -21.19
C MET A 57 26.44 -13.07 -20.91
N VAL A 58 27.43 -13.95 -21.09
CA VAL A 58 28.84 -13.69 -20.78
C VAL A 58 29.58 -13.36 -22.07
N ASP A 59 30.37 -12.28 -22.03
CA ASP A 59 31.14 -11.72 -23.15
C ASP A 59 30.30 -11.45 -24.40
N ALA A 60 29.02 -11.12 -24.19
CA ALA A 60 28.01 -10.92 -25.21
C ALA A 60 27.33 -9.55 -25.10
N ASN A 61 28.12 -8.48 -24.95
CA ASN A 61 27.60 -7.12 -24.78
C ASN A 61 26.65 -6.71 -25.92
N GLY A 62 25.42 -6.32 -25.58
CA GLY A 62 24.38 -5.99 -26.56
C GLY A 62 23.58 -7.20 -27.03
N ALA A 63 23.72 -8.36 -26.38
CA ALA A 63 22.81 -9.47 -26.54
C ALA A 63 21.41 -9.11 -25.99
N GLU A 64 20.38 -9.57 -26.69
CA GLU A 64 18.98 -9.39 -26.30
C GLU A 64 18.31 -10.75 -26.10
N VAL A 65 17.66 -10.96 -24.96
CA VAL A 65 16.78 -12.11 -24.76
C VAL A 65 15.50 -11.89 -25.58
N ILE A 66 15.28 -12.74 -26.58
CA ILE A 66 14.11 -12.69 -27.46
C ILE A 66 12.89 -13.28 -26.74
N GLU A 67 13.06 -14.49 -26.19
CA GLU A 67 12.02 -15.25 -25.51
C GLU A 67 12.66 -16.28 -24.58
N VAL A 68 11.86 -16.76 -23.63
CA VAL A 68 12.19 -17.94 -22.82
C VAL A 68 11.07 -18.95 -23.02
N ASN A 69 11.36 -20.00 -23.77
CA ASN A 69 10.40 -21.04 -24.07
C ASN A 69 10.01 -21.77 -22.77
N GLY A 70 8.73 -22.05 -22.57
CA GLY A 70 8.19 -22.69 -21.37
C GLY A 70 7.85 -21.72 -20.23
N LEU A 71 8.28 -20.45 -20.30
CA LEU A 71 8.03 -19.43 -19.29
C LEU A 71 6.54 -19.08 -19.17
N GLU A 72 5.74 -19.32 -20.21
CA GLU A 72 4.29 -19.13 -20.23
C GLU A 72 3.54 -19.98 -19.19
N ASN A 73 4.16 -21.07 -18.71
CA ASN A 73 3.64 -21.94 -17.65
C ASN A 73 3.83 -21.35 -16.24
N PHE A 74 4.47 -20.18 -16.14
CA PHE A 74 4.77 -19.48 -14.91
C PHE A 74 4.16 -18.08 -14.91
N ASP A 75 3.82 -17.60 -13.73
CA ASP A 75 3.54 -16.19 -13.49
C ASP A 75 4.85 -15.45 -13.27
N ILE A 76 5.09 -14.40 -14.06
CA ILE A 76 6.27 -13.54 -13.92
C ILE A 76 5.94 -12.48 -12.88
N LEU A 77 6.53 -12.60 -11.69
CA LEU A 77 6.32 -11.70 -10.56
C LEU A 77 7.21 -10.46 -10.65
N SER A 78 8.42 -10.62 -11.18
CA SER A 78 9.33 -9.53 -11.49
C SER A 78 10.34 -9.92 -12.57
N ARG A 79 10.89 -8.90 -13.25
CA ARG A 79 12.00 -9.01 -14.20
C ARG A 79 12.98 -7.88 -13.94
N SER A 80 14.25 -8.19 -13.82
CA SER A 80 15.33 -7.21 -13.65
C SER A 80 16.54 -7.57 -14.50
N GLU A 81 17.41 -6.60 -14.73
CA GLU A 81 18.65 -6.78 -15.48
C GLU A 81 19.81 -6.27 -14.63
N SER A 82 20.90 -7.02 -14.62
CA SER A 82 22.14 -6.64 -13.93
C SER A 82 23.33 -6.86 -14.84
N SER A 83 24.35 -6.01 -14.71
CA SER A 83 25.60 -6.15 -15.45
C SER A 83 26.78 -6.09 -14.49
N ALA A 84 27.74 -6.99 -14.68
CA ALA A 84 28.98 -7.03 -13.95
C ALA A 84 30.17 -7.15 -14.91
N THR A 85 31.21 -6.37 -14.65
CA THR A 85 32.49 -6.48 -15.35
C THR A 85 33.53 -6.99 -14.36
N GLN A 86 34.16 -8.12 -14.66
CA GLN A 86 35.27 -8.67 -13.90
C GLN A 86 36.56 -8.55 -14.70
N ILE A 87 37.66 -8.23 -14.02
CA ILE A 87 39.00 -8.18 -14.63
C ILE A 87 39.86 -9.17 -13.86
N ALA A 88 40.17 -10.31 -14.47
CA ALA A 88 41.03 -11.33 -13.88
C ALA A 88 42.22 -11.60 -14.80
N ASN A 89 43.44 -11.54 -14.28
CA ASN A 89 44.68 -11.79 -15.03
C ASN A 89 44.82 -10.97 -16.34
N GLY A 90 44.28 -9.75 -16.36
CA GLY A 90 44.29 -8.86 -17.54
C GLY A 90 43.25 -9.19 -18.61
N VAL A 91 42.38 -10.17 -18.36
CA VAL A 91 41.24 -10.51 -19.20
C VAL A 91 39.99 -9.88 -18.59
N GLU A 92 39.34 -9.01 -19.36
CA GLU A 92 38.05 -8.42 -19.01
C GLU A 92 36.94 -9.42 -19.38
N THR A 93 36.03 -9.71 -18.47
CA THR A 93 34.85 -10.55 -18.68
C THR A 93 33.61 -9.74 -18.32
N ASN A 94 32.66 -9.66 -19.24
CA ASN A 94 31.42 -8.92 -19.06
C ASN A 94 30.24 -9.89 -18.93
N GLU A 95 29.50 -9.86 -17.83
CA GLU A 95 28.30 -10.68 -17.63
C GLU A 95 27.08 -9.76 -17.54
N GLN A 96 26.08 -10.02 -18.38
CA GLN A 96 24.77 -9.41 -18.33
C GLN A 96 23.75 -10.49 -17.95
N ASP A 97 23.07 -10.29 -16.84
CA ASP A 97 22.06 -11.20 -16.30
C ASP A 97 20.67 -10.59 -16.48
N VAL A 98 19.73 -11.37 -17.02
CA VAL A 98 18.29 -11.10 -16.93
C VAL A 98 17.71 -12.03 -15.88
N ASN A 99 17.24 -11.46 -14.77
CA ASN A 99 16.67 -12.21 -13.66
C ASN A 99 15.15 -12.12 -13.69
N TYR A 100 14.49 -13.26 -13.49
CA TYR A 100 13.04 -13.37 -13.36
C TYR A 100 12.70 -13.99 -12.00
N SER A 101 11.74 -13.42 -11.30
CA SER A 101 11.06 -14.15 -10.23
C SER A 101 9.78 -14.75 -10.78
N ILE A 102 9.69 -16.08 -10.78
CA ILE A 102 8.64 -16.83 -11.47
C ILE A 102 7.92 -17.76 -10.50
N MET A 103 6.62 -17.94 -10.69
CA MET A 103 5.80 -18.84 -9.87
C MET A 103 5.07 -19.85 -10.77
N PRO A 104 5.19 -21.17 -10.52
CA PRO A 104 4.52 -22.16 -11.36
C PRO A 104 3.00 -22.06 -11.27
N LYS A 105 2.31 -22.05 -12.42
CA LYS A 105 0.83 -21.99 -12.48
C LYS A 105 0.18 -23.34 -12.17
N LYS A 106 0.86 -24.46 -12.48
CA LYS A 106 0.33 -25.84 -12.39
C LYS A 106 1.44 -26.82 -12.05
N ALA A 107 1.09 -27.95 -11.42
CA ALA A 107 1.99 -29.08 -11.27
C ALA A 107 2.26 -29.77 -12.62
N GLY A 108 3.44 -30.38 -12.76
CA GLY A 108 3.87 -31.03 -14.00
C GLY A 108 5.38 -30.93 -14.22
N SER A 109 5.82 -31.39 -15.39
CA SER A 109 7.21 -31.24 -15.83
C SER A 109 7.27 -30.20 -16.96
N PHE A 110 8.13 -29.20 -16.82
CA PHE A 110 8.27 -28.09 -17.76
C PHE A 110 9.71 -27.98 -18.23
N THR A 111 9.89 -27.57 -19.48
CA THR A 111 11.20 -27.32 -20.07
C THR A 111 11.41 -25.83 -20.25
N LEU A 112 12.52 -25.28 -19.75
CA LEU A 112 12.91 -23.89 -19.99
C LEU A 112 14.15 -23.80 -20.86
N GLN A 113 14.11 -22.92 -21.86
CA GLN A 113 15.25 -22.58 -22.72
C GLN A 113 15.12 -21.14 -23.22
N GLY A 114 16.20 -20.36 -23.12
CA GLY A 114 16.26 -18.98 -23.59
C GLY A 114 16.74 -18.87 -25.04
N SER A 115 16.04 -18.08 -25.85
CA SER A 115 16.46 -17.64 -27.17
C SER A 115 17.11 -16.25 -27.06
N VAL A 116 18.36 -16.10 -27.51
CA VAL A 116 19.12 -14.85 -27.39
C VAL A 116 19.58 -14.37 -28.77
N LYS A 117 19.39 -13.09 -29.08
CA LYS A 117 19.93 -12.45 -30.29
C LYS A 117 21.25 -11.77 -29.97
N TYR A 118 22.30 -12.10 -30.70
CA TYR A 118 23.62 -11.46 -30.56
C TYR A 118 24.32 -11.40 -31.92
N ASP A 119 24.88 -10.24 -32.26
CA ASP A 119 25.60 -10.00 -33.52
C ASP A 119 24.85 -10.48 -34.78
N GLY A 120 23.53 -10.19 -34.83
CA GLY A 120 22.65 -10.57 -35.94
C GLY A 120 22.30 -12.06 -36.02
N LYS A 121 22.79 -12.90 -35.10
CA LYS A 121 22.50 -14.33 -35.03
C LYS A 121 21.65 -14.66 -33.81
N ASN A 122 20.90 -15.77 -33.90
CA ASN A 122 20.13 -16.30 -32.78
C ASN A 122 20.89 -17.47 -32.14
N TYR A 123 20.98 -17.43 -30.82
CA TYR A 123 21.60 -18.42 -29.96
C TYR A 123 20.54 -19.00 -29.01
N GLN A 124 20.84 -20.18 -28.47
CA GLN A 124 20.02 -20.85 -27.48
C GLN A 124 20.85 -21.11 -26.23
N THR A 125 20.23 -21.00 -25.06
CA THR A 125 20.85 -21.42 -23.81
C THR A 125 20.86 -22.94 -23.65
N ASN A 126 21.43 -23.44 -22.56
CA ASN A 126 21.14 -24.78 -22.06
C ASN A 126 19.64 -24.95 -21.77
N VAL A 127 19.22 -26.21 -21.61
CA VAL A 127 17.84 -26.59 -21.32
C VAL A 127 17.72 -26.96 -19.85
N LEU A 128 16.71 -26.44 -19.16
CA LEU A 128 16.35 -26.84 -17.80
C LEU A 128 15.08 -27.68 -17.83
N GLN A 129 15.08 -28.81 -17.12
CA GLN A 129 13.87 -29.60 -16.85
C GLN A 129 13.44 -29.35 -15.41
N ILE A 130 12.28 -28.72 -15.25
CA ILE A 130 11.71 -28.35 -13.97
C ILE A 130 10.57 -29.30 -13.64
N ASN A 131 10.59 -29.87 -12.45
CA ASN A 131 9.51 -30.69 -11.92
C ASN A 131 8.75 -29.90 -10.85
N VAL A 132 7.45 -29.70 -11.06
CA VAL A 132 6.57 -28.95 -10.17
C VAL A 132 5.59 -29.92 -9.51
N SER A 133 5.62 -30.01 -8.18
CA SER A 133 4.62 -30.75 -7.42
C SER A 133 3.40 -29.87 -7.10
N GLU A 134 2.27 -30.50 -6.79
CA GLU A 134 1.16 -29.77 -6.17
C GLU A 134 1.58 -29.15 -4.84
N ALA A 135 0.95 -28.02 -4.51
CA ALA A 135 1.08 -27.43 -3.18
C ALA A 135 0.51 -28.42 -2.16
N LYS A 136 1.32 -28.82 -1.18
CA LYS A 136 0.76 -29.59 -0.05
C LYS A 136 -0.11 -28.63 0.77
N PRO A 137 -1.32 -29.04 1.20
CA PRO A 137 -2.04 -28.33 2.24
C PRO A 137 -1.12 -28.26 3.45
N SER A 138 -0.70 -27.05 3.83
CA SER A 138 0.30 -26.85 4.86
C SER A 138 -0.26 -27.19 6.24
N GLU A 139 -0.10 -28.43 6.68
CA GLU A 139 -0.08 -28.75 8.12
C GLU A 139 1.23 -28.29 8.79
N ASN A 140 2.23 -27.83 8.02
CA ASN A 140 3.56 -27.43 8.53
C ASN A 140 4.14 -26.15 7.86
N SER A 141 3.34 -25.09 7.74
CA SER A 141 3.86 -23.75 7.39
C SER A 141 4.73 -23.14 8.50
N GLU A 142 4.78 -23.76 9.69
CA GLU A 142 5.62 -23.36 10.83
C GLU A 142 7.13 -23.60 10.61
N ALA A 143 7.50 -24.37 9.58
CA ALA A 143 8.89 -24.60 9.20
C ALA A 143 9.51 -23.45 8.39
N GLU A 144 8.70 -22.56 7.82
CA GLU A 144 9.16 -21.43 7.01
C GLU A 144 9.26 -20.14 7.83
N ASP A 145 10.28 -19.33 7.53
CA ASP A 145 10.58 -18.12 8.29
C ASP A 145 9.66 -16.93 7.96
N VAL A 146 8.94 -17.03 6.83
CA VAL A 146 7.94 -16.06 6.35
C VAL A 146 6.84 -16.84 5.62
N TYR A 147 5.60 -16.68 6.05
CA TYR A 147 4.44 -17.32 5.42
C TYR A 147 3.15 -16.53 5.65
N VAL A 148 2.13 -16.77 4.83
CA VAL A 148 0.82 -16.13 4.95
C VAL A 148 -0.27 -17.20 5.15
N LYS A 149 -1.11 -17.03 6.17
CA LYS A 149 -2.26 -17.90 6.46
C LYS A 149 -3.55 -17.23 6.00
N THR A 150 -4.50 -18.04 5.52
CA THR A 150 -5.86 -17.60 5.19
C THR A 150 -6.81 -18.24 6.20
N LEU A 151 -7.47 -17.41 7.01
CA LEU A 151 -8.37 -17.85 8.07
C LEU A 151 -9.80 -17.39 7.78
N LEU A 152 -10.73 -18.32 7.95
CA LEU A 152 -12.15 -18.02 8.05
C LEU A 152 -12.58 -18.13 9.52
N SER A 153 -13.52 -17.29 9.95
CA SER A 153 -14.17 -17.47 11.25
C SER A 153 -14.84 -18.84 11.34
N ASP A 154 -15.45 -19.26 10.22
CA ASP A 154 -16.17 -20.51 10.03
C ASP A 154 -16.10 -20.94 8.56
N GLU A 155 -15.90 -22.23 8.29
CA GLU A 155 -15.89 -22.80 6.92
C GLU A 155 -17.29 -23.26 6.47
N GLU A 156 -18.23 -23.39 7.40
CA GLU A 156 -19.64 -23.69 7.14
C GLU A 156 -20.54 -22.73 7.93
N VAL A 157 -21.40 -21.99 7.23
CA VAL A 157 -22.31 -21.02 7.83
C VAL A 157 -23.70 -21.12 7.26
N TYR A 158 -24.68 -20.49 7.91
CA TYR A 158 -26.02 -20.35 7.36
C TYR A 158 -26.19 -19.05 6.59
N PHE A 159 -27.12 -19.04 5.63
CA PHE A 159 -27.48 -17.82 4.91
C PHE A 159 -27.94 -16.72 5.88
N GLY A 160 -27.34 -15.54 5.77
CA GLY A 160 -27.53 -14.41 6.70
C GLY A 160 -26.49 -14.30 7.81
N GLN A 161 -25.69 -15.35 8.06
CA GLN A 161 -24.55 -15.29 8.99
C GLN A 161 -23.36 -14.61 8.31
N LYS A 162 -22.75 -13.64 9.00
CA LYS A 162 -21.51 -12.98 8.54
C LYS A 162 -20.30 -13.86 8.85
N VAL A 163 -19.30 -13.80 7.98
CA VAL A 163 -18.03 -14.54 8.12
C VAL A 163 -16.88 -13.57 8.12
N VAL A 164 -15.90 -13.76 9.00
CA VAL A 164 -14.65 -13.00 8.95
C VAL A 164 -13.64 -13.75 8.09
N LEU A 165 -13.06 -13.07 7.11
CA LEU A 165 -11.93 -13.55 6.33
C LEU A 165 -10.68 -12.73 6.72
N SER A 166 -9.66 -13.41 7.19
CA SER A 166 -8.39 -12.82 7.62
C SER A 166 -7.22 -13.42 6.86
N TYR A 167 -6.32 -12.58 6.38
CA TYR A 167 -5.01 -12.96 5.88
C TYR A 167 -3.96 -12.53 6.89
N GLU A 168 -3.23 -13.48 7.44
CA GLU A 168 -2.25 -13.23 8.51
C GLU A 168 -0.83 -13.55 8.00
N LEU A 169 0.05 -12.56 8.02
CA LEU A 169 1.46 -12.71 7.67
C LEU A 169 2.25 -13.00 8.95
N TYR A 170 3.05 -14.06 8.90
CA TYR A 170 3.98 -14.45 9.95
C TYR A 170 5.40 -14.32 9.41
N THR A 171 6.30 -13.72 10.19
CA THR A 171 7.69 -13.54 9.79
C THR A 171 8.63 -13.51 10.99
N ARG A 172 9.82 -14.08 10.83
CA ARG A 172 10.94 -13.91 11.78
C ARG A 172 11.88 -12.77 11.40
N TYR A 173 11.73 -12.23 10.19
CA TYR A 173 12.55 -11.12 9.69
C TYR A 173 11.85 -9.78 9.91
N ASN A 174 12.66 -8.72 9.97
CA ASN A 174 12.14 -7.37 9.82
C ASN A 174 11.59 -7.22 8.41
N ILE A 175 10.46 -6.54 8.26
CA ILE A 175 9.84 -6.28 6.96
C ILE A 175 9.70 -4.78 6.75
N GLU A 176 10.00 -4.32 5.54
CA GLU A 176 9.80 -2.92 5.17
C GLU A 176 8.36 -2.67 4.72
N ASN A 177 7.83 -3.57 3.90
CA ASN A 177 6.45 -3.54 3.44
C ASN A 177 6.00 -4.94 3.00
N PHE A 178 4.69 -5.09 2.85
CA PHE A 178 4.05 -6.28 2.31
C PHE A 178 2.73 -5.89 1.64
N GLY A 179 2.21 -6.77 0.79
CA GLY A 179 0.90 -6.58 0.18
C GLY A 179 0.57 -7.65 -0.86
N PHE A 180 -0.70 -7.67 -1.26
CA PHE A 180 -1.17 -8.47 -2.38
C PHE A 180 -0.66 -7.88 -3.70
N LEU A 181 -0.22 -8.74 -4.61
CA LEU A 181 0.10 -8.35 -5.98
C LEU A 181 -1.16 -8.30 -6.85
N ASP A 182 -2.14 -9.14 -6.53
CA ASP A 182 -3.46 -9.17 -7.14
C ASP A 182 -4.44 -8.31 -6.31
N SER A 183 -5.59 -7.93 -6.88
CA SER A 183 -6.67 -7.30 -6.11
C SER A 183 -7.63 -8.40 -5.62
N PRO A 184 -7.65 -8.72 -4.31
CA PRO A 184 -8.49 -9.80 -3.81
C PRO A 184 -9.96 -9.39 -3.78
N GLY A 185 -10.76 -9.98 -4.68
CA GLY A 185 -12.21 -9.82 -4.78
C GLY A 185 -12.92 -11.16 -4.71
N LEU A 186 -14.12 -11.18 -4.12
CA LEU A 186 -14.89 -12.42 -3.90
C LEU A 186 -16.29 -12.29 -4.49
N ASP A 187 -16.60 -13.16 -5.43
CA ASP A 187 -17.96 -13.30 -5.96
C ASP A 187 -18.86 -14.02 -4.94
N GLY A 188 -20.14 -13.63 -4.89
CA GLY A 188 -21.11 -14.25 -3.97
C GLY A 188 -21.16 -13.63 -2.57
N PHE A 189 -20.40 -12.57 -2.32
CA PHE A 189 -20.36 -11.88 -1.03
C PHE A 189 -20.40 -10.37 -1.20
N ILE A 190 -21.05 -9.70 -0.25
CA ILE A 190 -20.79 -8.28 0.02
C ILE A 190 -19.65 -8.24 1.03
N SER A 191 -18.53 -7.64 0.63
CA SER A 191 -17.32 -7.55 1.45
C SER A 191 -17.14 -6.15 2.01
N LYS A 192 -16.94 -6.05 3.33
CA LYS A 192 -16.55 -4.81 4.01
C LYS A 192 -15.16 -5.01 4.61
N ASP A 193 -14.16 -4.38 3.97
CA ASP A 193 -12.78 -4.45 4.40
C ASP A 193 -12.53 -3.59 5.66
N ILE A 194 -11.74 -4.11 6.58
CA ILE A 194 -11.25 -3.36 7.73
C ILE A 194 -10.12 -2.42 7.27
N PRO A 195 -10.17 -1.12 7.60
CA PRO A 195 -9.11 -0.17 7.24
C PRO A 195 -7.76 -0.60 7.79
N ARG A 196 -6.69 -0.35 7.02
CA ARG A 196 -5.33 -0.79 7.36
C ARG A 196 -4.86 -0.26 8.72
N GLU A 197 -5.34 0.91 9.13
CA GLU A 197 -5.00 1.56 10.40
C GLU A 197 -5.60 0.83 11.62
N GLN A 198 -6.62 0.00 11.41
CA GLN A 198 -7.26 -0.80 12.45
C GLN A 198 -6.70 -2.23 12.54
N LEU A 199 -5.94 -2.65 11.53
CA LEU A 199 -5.29 -3.97 11.49
C LEU A 199 -4.15 -4.02 12.50
N LYS A 200 -4.07 -5.12 13.23
CA LYS A 200 -3.13 -5.29 14.34
C LYS A 200 -1.85 -5.97 13.89
N SER A 201 -0.79 -5.71 14.65
CA SER A 201 0.42 -6.50 14.63
C SER A 201 0.87 -6.82 16.05
N GLU A 202 1.42 -8.01 16.22
CA GLU A 202 1.89 -8.50 17.52
C GLU A 202 3.10 -9.41 17.35
N ILE A 203 3.87 -9.57 18.42
CA ILE A 203 4.96 -10.54 18.48
C ILE A 203 4.46 -11.73 19.28
N ILE A 204 4.47 -12.91 18.66
CA ILE A 204 4.05 -14.17 19.24
C ILE A 204 5.22 -15.16 19.28
N GLU A 205 5.10 -16.19 20.10
CA GLU A 205 6.08 -17.28 20.19
C GLU A 205 5.46 -18.56 19.62
N ILE A 206 6.10 -19.12 18.58
CA ILE A 206 5.73 -20.39 17.94
C ILE A 206 6.97 -21.28 18.02
N ASP A 207 6.84 -22.46 18.62
CA ASP A 207 7.94 -23.42 18.82
C ASP A 207 9.23 -22.82 19.43
N GLY A 208 9.07 -21.93 20.43
CA GLY A 208 10.20 -21.26 21.08
C GLY A 208 10.87 -20.17 20.24
N LYS A 209 10.32 -19.83 19.07
CA LYS A 209 10.82 -18.78 18.17
C LYS A 209 9.84 -17.62 18.10
N LYS A 210 10.35 -16.40 18.25
CA LYS A 210 9.56 -15.18 18.09
C LYS A 210 9.23 -14.95 16.62
N HIS A 211 7.95 -14.71 16.35
CA HIS A 211 7.43 -14.31 15.06
C HIS A 211 6.67 -12.99 15.22
N ALA A 212 6.84 -12.07 14.28
CA ALA A 212 5.91 -10.98 14.10
C ALA A 212 4.72 -11.49 13.29
N LYS A 213 3.52 -11.32 13.85
CA LYS A 213 2.24 -11.59 13.21
C LYS A 213 1.62 -10.26 12.80
N TYR A 214 1.22 -10.15 11.54
CA TYR A 214 0.52 -8.99 10.98
C TYR A 214 -0.83 -9.44 10.43
N GLU A 215 -1.91 -8.76 10.81
CA GLU A 215 -3.17 -8.83 10.08
C GLU A 215 -2.98 -8.09 8.75
N ALA A 216 -2.72 -8.84 7.67
CA ALA A 216 -2.39 -8.25 6.38
C ALA A 216 -3.62 -7.69 5.66
N LYS A 217 -4.76 -8.35 5.81
CA LYS A 217 -6.09 -7.90 5.39
C LYS A 217 -7.14 -8.64 6.21
N GLN A 218 -8.19 -7.93 6.61
CA GLN A 218 -9.35 -8.53 7.25
C GLN A 218 -10.63 -7.96 6.63
N SER A 219 -11.63 -8.82 6.41
CA SER A 219 -12.88 -8.46 5.75
C SER A 219 -14.07 -9.14 6.42
N MET A 220 -15.17 -8.41 6.57
CA MET A 220 -16.47 -8.97 6.93
C MET A 220 -17.20 -9.37 5.64
N LEU A 221 -17.49 -10.66 5.49
CA LEU A 221 -18.19 -11.22 4.33
C LEU A 221 -19.65 -11.47 4.68
N THR A 222 -20.56 -10.92 3.86
CA THR A 222 -22.00 -11.20 3.94
C THR A 222 -22.42 -12.02 2.72
N PRO A 223 -22.82 -13.29 2.88
CA PRO A 223 -23.19 -14.13 1.74
C PRO A 223 -24.48 -13.64 1.09
N ILE A 224 -24.51 -13.56 -0.25
CA ILE A 224 -25.71 -13.12 -0.99
C ILE A 224 -26.60 -14.27 -1.44
N LYS A 225 -26.10 -15.51 -1.47
CA LYS A 225 -26.85 -16.74 -1.79
C LYS A 225 -26.26 -17.96 -1.06
N THR A 226 -27.05 -19.02 -0.96
CA THR A 226 -26.58 -20.34 -0.51
C THR A 226 -25.70 -21.03 -1.56
N GLY A 227 -24.87 -21.97 -1.13
CA GLY A 227 -23.96 -22.73 -1.99
C GLY A 227 -22.55 -22.85 -1.41
N THR A 228 -21.67 -23.52 -2.14
CA THR A 228 -20.24 -23.62 -1.79
C THR A 228 -19.45 -22.64 -2.65
N TYR A 229 -18.63 -21.82 -1.98
CA TYR A 229 -17.81 -20.80 -2.60
C TYR A 229 -16.33 -21.11 -2.36
N THR A 230 -15.51 -20.80 -3.35
CA THR A 230 -14.06 -20.91 -3.23
C THR A 230 -13.47 -19.52 -3.03
N ILE A 231 -12.76 -19.34 -1.93
CA ILE A 231 -11.84 -18.20 -1.75
C ILE A 231 -10.55 -18.58 -2.48
N PRO A 232 -10.22 -17.89 -3.58
CA PRO A 232 -9.07 -18.25 -4.39
C PRO A 232 -7.77 -17.88 -3.68
N ALA A 233 -6.69 -18.53 -4.10
CA ALA A 233 -5.34 -18.20 -3.68
C ALA A 233 -4.85 -16.92 -4.38
N TYR A 234 -4.25 -16.00 -3.64
CA TYR A 234 -3.72 -14.72 -4.14
C TYR A 234 -2.21 -14.64 -4.01
N LYS A 235 -1.55 -13.93 -4.93
CA LYS A 235 -0.12 -13.65 -4.82
C LYS A 235 0.13 -12.55 -3.81
N PHE A 236 1.16 -12.73 -3.00
CA PHE A 236 1.51 -11.86 -1.89
C PHE A 236 3.01 -11.61 -1.88
N GLN A 237 3.44 -10.37 -1.68
CA GLN A 237 4.86 -10.00 -1.61
C GLN A 237 5.18 -9.46 -0.22
N VAL A 238 6.33 -9.83 0.30
CA VAL A 238 6.92 -9.32 1.55
C VAL A 238 8.34 -8.87 1.25
N ASN A 239 8.68 -7.62 1.56
CA ASN A 239 10.05 -7.14 1.44
C ASN A 239 10.76 -7.29 2.79
N VAL A 240 11.57 -8.35 2.91
CA VAL A 240 12.31 -8.66 4.15
C VAL A 240 13.64 -7.94 4.18
N SER A 241 14.05 -7.49 5.36
CA SER A 241 15.37 -6.93 5.64
C SER A 241 16.09 -7.78 6.68
N SER A 242 17.38 -8.04 6.47
CA SER A 242 18.25 -8.72 7.42
C SER A 242 18.54 -7.88 8.68
N GLY A 243 18.13 -6.61 8.70
CA GLY A 243 18.34 -5.68 9.81
C GLY A 243 19.71 -4.98 9.81
N SER A 244 20.56 -5.24 8.82
CA SER A 244 21.85 -4.54 8.65
C SER A 244 21.67 -3.27 7.82
N PHE A 245 22.29 -2.16 8.22
CA PHE A 245 22.14 -0.83 7.58
C PHE A 245 22.53 -0.80 6.09
N PHE A 246 23.34 -1.76 5.64
CA PHE A 246 23.83 -1.86 4.26
C PHE A 246 23.10 -2.90 3.41
N ASP A 247 22.18 -3.69 3.98
CA ASP A 247 21.44 -4.69 3.23
C ASP A 247 20.18 -4.08 2.60
N SER A 248 20.07 -4.20 1.27
CA SER A 248 18.84 -3.90 0.56
C SER A 248 17.76 -4.92 0.92
N SER A 249 16.51 -4.46 1.08
CA SER A 249 15.39 -5.37 1.26
C SER A 249 15.25 -6.31 0.06
N LYS A 250 14.94 -7.58 0.36
CA LYS A 250 14.75 -8.62 -0.64
C LYS A 250 13.25 -8.97 -0.72
N PRO A 251 12.67 -9.01 -1.92
CA PRO A 251 11.30 -9.45 -2.09
C PRO A 251 11.22 -10.97 -1.89
N VAL A 252 10.30 -11.37 -1.02
CA VAL A 252 9.85 -12.76 -0.86
C VAL A 252 8.43 -12.80 -1.39
N TYR A 253 8.20 -13.70 -2.35
CA TYR A 253 6.90 -13.89 -2.97
C TYR A 253 6.25 -15.16 -2.42
N LEU A 254 5.02 -15.00 -1.95
CA LEU A 254 4.20 -16.02 -1.32
C LEU A 254 2.88 -16.15 -2.09
N GLN A 255 2.18 -17.25 -1.84
CA GLN A 255 0.81 -17.43 -2.27
C GLN A 255 -0.08 -17.78 -1.07
N THR A 256 -1.24 -17.16 -0.99
CA THR A 256 -2.22 -17.49 0.07
C THR A 256 -2.87 -18.84 -0.18
N GLU A 257 -3.37 -19.47 0.87
CA GLU A 257 -4.14 -20.70 0.75
C GLU A 257 -5.52 -20.43 0.13
N SER A 258 -6.00 -21.36 -0.70
CA SER A 258 -7.39 -21.36 -1.12
C SER A 258 -8.25 -22.05 -0.06
N LYS A 259 -9.42 -21.49 0.23
CA LYS A 259 -10.37 -22.01 1.22
C LYS A 259 -11.74 -22.24 0.59
N GLN A 260 -12.48 -23.23 1.10
CA GLN A 260 -13.89 -23.43 0.76
C GLN A 260 -14.78 -22.91 1.88
N LEU A 261 -15.85 -22.21 1.51
CA LEU A 261 -16.88 -21.72 2.43
C LEU A 261 -18.24 -22.22 1.95
N THR A 262 -18.93 -22.99 2.78
CA THR A 262 -20.27 -23.50 2.48
C THR A 262 -21.34 -22.70 3.20
N VAL A 263 -22.27 -22.13 2.44
CA VAL A 263 -23.42 -21.37 2.93
C VAL A 263 -24.68 -22.22 2.82
N LYS A 264 -25.16 -22.72 3.96
CA LYS A 264 -26.35 -23.58 4.09
C LYS A 264 -27.64 -22.72 4.07
N PRO A 265 -28.74 -23.23 3.51
CA PRO A 265 -30.04 -22.60 3.70
C PRO A 265 -30.47 -22.68 5.17
N LEU A 266 -31.29 -21.72 5.62
CA LEU A 266 -31.96 -21.83 6.91
C LEU A 266 -33.00 -22.97 6.87
N PRO A 267 -33.14 -23.76 7.96
CA PRO A 267 -34.12 -24.83 8.01
C PRO A 267 -35.55 -24.27 8.02
N LEU A 268 -36.43 -24.81 7.18
CA LEU A 268 -37.85 -24.38 7.18
C LEU A 268 -38.66 -24.96 8.34
N ALA A 269 -38.19 -26.05 8.92
CA ALA A 269 -38.85 -26.68 10.05
C ALA A 269 -38.72 -25.82 11.31
N ASN A 270 -39.84 -25.66 12.04
CA ASN A 270 -39.92 -24.89 13.29
C ASN A 270 -39.51 -23.41 13.17
N GLN A 271 -39.51 -22.84 11.96
CA GLN A 271 -39.29 -21.40 11.79
C GLN A 271 -40.47 -20.62 12.39
N PRO A 272 -40.25 -19.76 13.39
CA PRO A 272 -41.31 -18.93 13.97
C PRO A 272 -41.84 -17.91 12.95
N ALA A 273 -43.14 -17.62 13.00
CA ALA A 273 -43.77 -16.63 12.11
C ALA A 273 -43.22 -15.21 12.33
N ASP A 274 -42.73 -14.92 13.53
CA ASP A 274 -42.15 -13.66 13.98
C ASP A 274 -40.62 -13.61 13.87
N PHE A 275 -40.00 -14.59 13.20
CA PHE A 275 -38.55 -14.66 13.01
C PHE A 275 -37.98 -13.32 12.52
N SER A 276 -37.06 -12.76 13.30
CA SER A 276 -36.49 -11.43 13.05
C SER A 276 -35.62 -11.33 11.79
N GLY A 277 -35.16 -12.47 11.26
CA GLY A 277 -34.12 -12.53 10.23
C GLY A 277 -32.70 -12.61 10.81
N ILE A 278 -32.52 -12.48 12.14
CA ILE A 278 -31.19 -12.51 12.77
C ILE A 278 -30.66 -13.95 12.74
N VAL A 279 -29.48 -14.10 12.15
CA VAL A 279 -28.75 -15.37 12.04
C VAL A 279 -27.41 -15.20 12.76
N GLY A 280 -27.33 -15.77 13.95
CA GLY A 280 -26.26 -15.56 14.92
C GLY A 280 -26.82 -15.72 16.33
N LYS A 281 -25.96 -15.88 17.32
CA LYS A 281 -26.33 -15.85 18.73
C LYS A 281 -26.75 -14.44 19.13
N LEU A 282 -27.94 -14.27 19.69
CA LEU A 282 -28.47 -12.98 20.13
C LEU A 282 -28.58 -12.96 21.66
N SER A 283 -28.07 -11.89 22.27
CA SER A 283 -28.22 -11.59 23.69
C SER A 283 -28.87 -10.22 23.86
N LEU A 284 -29.82 -10.12 24.78
CA LEU A 284 -30.49 -8.89 25.15
C LEU A 284 -30.21 -8.58 26.62
N ASP A 285 -29.69 -7.39 26.88
CA ASP A 285 -29.64 -6.81 28.22
C ASP A 285 -30.64 -5.66 28.28
N SER A 286 -31.32 -5.48 29.41
CA SER A 286 -32.34 -4.44 29.54
C SER A 286 -32.34 -3.81 30.92
N LYS A 287 -32.56 -2.49 30.94
CA LYS A 287 -32.60 -1.70 32.17
C LYS A 287 -33.71 -0.66 32.09
N ILE A 288 -34.60 -0.69 33.08
CA ILE A 288 -35.65 0.31 33.22
C ILE A 288 -35.23 1.40 34.21
N SER A 289 -35.61 2.65 33.94
CA SER A 289 -35.18 3.80 34.75
C SER A 289 -35.80 3.83 36.15
N THR A 290 -37.06 3.42 36.29
CA THR A 290 -37.80 3.32 37.56
C THR A 290 -39.03 2.44 37.38
N ASN A 291 -39.49 1.77 38.44
CA ASN A 291 -40.74 1.01 38.44
C ASN A 291 -41.93 1.81 39.00
N THR A 292 -41.72 3.09 39.35
CA THR A 292 -42.78 3.94 39.91
C THR A 292 -42.67 5.34 39.35
N ILE A 293 -43.78 5.83 38.80
CA ILE A 293 -43.90 7.15 38.16
C ILE A 293 -45.24 7.80 38.50
N LYS A 294 -45.37 9.11 38.22
CA LYS A 294 -46.66 9.79 38.27
C LYS A 294 -47.35 9.77 36.91
N TYR A 295 -48.67 9.90 36.89
CA TYR A 295 -49.41 10.11 35.65
C TYR A 295 -48.91 11.38 34.95
N GLY A 296 -48.62 11.28 33.64
CA GLY A 296 -47.99 12.35 32.86
C GLY A 296 -46.46 12.28 32.78
N ASP A 297 -45.80 11.55 33.68
CA ASP A 297 -44.38 11.22 33.55
C ASP A 297 -44.19 10.02 32.60
N SER A 298 -42.96 9.82 32.11
CA SER A 298 -42.60 8.66 31.29
C SER A 298 -41.51 7.83 31.97
N VAL A 299 -41.43 6.55 31.61
CA VAL A 299 -40.33 5.66 32.02
C VAL A 299 -39.51 5.31 30.78
N THR A 300 -38.20 5.17 30.96
CA THR A 300 -37.28 4.78 29.88
C THR A 300 -36.80 3.35 30.10
N LEU A 301 -36.98 2.50 29.10
CA LEU A 301 -36.40 1.17 29.00
C LEU A 301 -35.23 1.22 28.03
N GLN A 302 -34.03 1.03 28.54
CA GLN A 302 -32.82 0.86 27.74
C GLN A 302 -32.63 -0.61 27.41
N VAL A 303 -32.36 -0.93 26.16
CA VAL A 303 -32.10 -2.31 25.70
C VAL A 303 -30.81 -2.33 24.91
N THR A 304 -29.90 -3.22 25.28
CA THR A 304 -28.66 -3.48 24.54
C THR A 304 -28.74 -4.85 23.91
N ALA A 305 -28.77 -4.89 22.58
CA ALA A 305 -28.69 -6.11 21.80
C ALA A 305 -27.25 -6.36 21.37
N THR A 306 -26.74 -7.56 21.64
CA THR A 306 -25.41 -8.01 21.23
C THR A 306 -25.53 -9.30 20.45
N SER A 307 -24.87 -9.39 19.29
CA SER A 307 -24.90 -10.57 18.45
C SER A 307 -23.63 -10.77 17.63
N ASN A 308 -23.33 -12.02 17.24
CA ASN A 308 -22.40 -12.33 16.15
C ASN A 308 -23.13 -12.44 14.78
N GLY A 309 -24.41 -12.08 14.73
CA GLY A 309 -25.20 -11.92 13.51
C GLY A 309 -25.44 -10.44 13.17
N ASP A 310 -26.07 -10.20 12.03
CA ASP A 310 -26.37 -8.82 11.61
C ASP A 310 -27.54 -8.23 12.41
N LEU A 311 -27.30 -7.11 13.10
CA LEU A 311 -28.32 -6.35 13.84
C LEU A 311 -28.92 -5.21 13.02
N ASP A 312 -28.50 -4.97 11.78
CA ASP A 312 -29.09 -3.92 10.93
C ASP A 312 -30.56 -4.17 10.60
N ILE A 313 -30.96 -5.43 10.59
CA ILE A 313 -32.35 -5.87 10.39
C ILE A 313 -33.23 -5.65 11.63
N LEU A 314 -32.63 -5.53 12.83
CA LEU A 314 -33.37 -5.22 14.05
C LEU A 314 -33.63 -3.72 14.13
N LYS A 315 -34.75 -3.27 13.56
CA LYS A 315 -35.15 -1.86 13.57
C LYS A 315 -35.85 -1.46 14.87
N GLU A 316 -36.58 -2.39 15.46
CA GLU A 316 -37.45 -2.17 16.60
C GLU A 316 -37.42 -3.41 17.50
N VAL A 317 -37.50 -3.16 18.82
CA VAL A 317 -37.52 -4.21 19.84
C VAL A 317 -38.96 -4.52 20.25
N VAL A 318 -39.79 -3.49 20.37
CA VAL A 318 -41.23 -3.61 20.64
C VAL A 318 -41.96 -3.48 19.31
N LYS A 319 -42.37 -4.61 18.71
CA LYS A 319 -43.08 -4.63 17.41
C LYS A 319 -44.59 -4.43 17.55
N ASP A 320 -45.16 -4.98 18.62
CA ASP A 320 -46.60 -4.94 18.90
C ASP A 320 -46.94 -3.81 19.89
N GLU A 321 -48.22 -3.47 19.99
CA GLU A 321 -48.67 -2.52 21.00
C GLU A 321 -48.41 -3.06 22.41
N LEU A 322 -47.83 -2.22 23.27
CA LEU A 322 -47.59 -2.55 24.67
C LEU A 322 -48.79 -2.04 25.50
N PRO A 323 -49.65 -2.93 26.03
CA PRO A 323 -50.90 -2.53 26.66
C PRO A 323 -50.67 -1.54 27.81
N GLY A 324 -51.48 -0.47 27.84
CA GLY A 324 -51.37 0.57 28.86
C GLY A 324 -50.29 1.62 28.62
N PHE A 325 -49.50 1.53 27.54
CA PHE A 325 -48.48 2.52 27.20
C PHE A 325 -48.62 3.06 25.76
N SER A 326 -48.15 4.29 25.55
CA SER A 326 -47.67 4.77 24.25
C SER A 326 -46.16 4.57 24.20
N VAL A 327 -45.67 3.89 23.16
CA VAL A 327 -44.27 3.49 23.04
C VAL A 327 -43.58 4.34 21.98
N PHE A 328 -42.43 4.91 22.33
CA PHE A 328 -41.55 5.62 21.40
C PHE A 328 -40.15 5.03 21.52
N GLN A 329 -39.70 4.30 20.50
CA GLN A 329 -38.37 3.66 20.49
C GLN A 329 -37.42 4.38 19.52
N THR A 330 -36.15 4.49 19.89
CA THR A 330 -35.10 5.10 19.05
C THR A 330 -33.81 4.32 19.17
N GLU A 331 -33.15 4.08 18.03
CA GLU A 331 -31.79 3.55 17.97
C GLU A 331 -30.79 4.64 18.38
N LYS A 332 -29.87 4.31 19.31
CA LYS A 332 -28.87 5.27 19.82
C LYS A 332 -27.48 5.00 19.28
N ASN A 333 -26.96 3.82 19.58
CA ASN A 333 -25.57 3.45 19.31
C ASN A 333 -25.55 2.14 18.52
N LYS A 334 -24.66 2.07 17.53
CA LYS A 334 -24.40 0.88 16.73
C LYS A 334 -22.89 0.71 16.59
N GLN A 335 -22.39 -0.47 16.95
CA GLN A 335 -20.98 -0.80 16.86
C GLN A 335 -20.81 -2.16 16.20
N GLU A 336 -19.97 -2.21 15.17
CA GLU A 336 -19.54 -3.45 14.53
C GLU A 336 -18.04 -3.58 14.74
N ALA A 337 -17.59 -4.76 15.16
CA ALA A 337 -16.21 -5.05 15.43
C ALA A 337 -15.86 -6.49 15.06
N ILE A 338 -14.56 -6.77 15.02
CA ILE A 338 -14.03 -8.12 14.97
C ILE A 338 -13.23 -8.33 16.25
N ALA A 339 -13.53 -9.38 16.98
CA ALA A 339 -12.76 -9.81 18.14
C ALA A 339 -12.45 -11.30 18.00
N ASN A 340 -11.18 -11.68 18.16
CA ASN A 340 -10.71 -13.07 18.04
C ASN A 340 -11.16 -13.74 16.72
N ASN A 341 -11.03 -13.01 15.60
CA ASN A 341 -11.46 -13.45 14.27
C ASN A 341 -12.97 -13.79 14.16
N GLN A 342 -13.81 -13.25 15.05
CA GLN A 342 -15.25 -13.42 15.05
C GLN A 342 -15.95 -12.06 14.90
N TYR A 343 -17.03 -12.03 14.12
CA TYR A 343 -17.84 -10.82 13.94
C TYR A 343 -18.67 -10.57 15.19
N ILE A 344 -18.69 -9.32 15.66
CA ILE A 344 -19.52 -8.89 16.79
C ILE A 344 -20.22 -7.59 16.40
N ASN A 345 -21.50 -7.51 16.75
CA ASN A 345 -22.35 -6.36 16.55
C ASN A 345 -23.09 -6.04 17.85
N MET A 346 -23.14 -4.76 18.20
CA MET A 346 -23.87 -4.24 19.35
C MET A 346 -24.76 -3.09 18.92
N LYS A 347 -25.99 -3.09 19.42
CA LYS A 347 -27.00 -2.08 19.11
C LYS A 347 -27.79 -1.70 20.36
N GLU A 348 -27.89 -0.41 20.62
CA GLU A 348 -28.63 0.13 21.78
C GLU A 348 -29.93 0.81 21.34
N PHE A 349 -30.99 0.50 22.08
CA PHE A 349 -32.33 1.08 21.92
C PHE A 349 -32.72 1.83 23.19
N GLU A 350 -33.26 3.03 23.00
CA GLU A 350 -33.96 3.77 24.04
C GLU A 350 -35.46 3.71 23.75
N ILE A 351 -36.23 3.18 24.70
CA ILE A 351 -37.68 3.01 24.57
C ILE A 351 -38.35 3.84 25.66
N ILE A 352 -39.04 4.91 25.25
CA ILE A 352 -39.83 5.77 26.12
C ILE A 352 -41.24 5.23 26.19
N LEU A 353 -41.69 4.90 27.40
CA LEU A 353 -43.01 4.38 27.70
C LEU A 353 -43.82 5.46 28.43
N VAL A 354 -44.90 5.93 27.81
CA VAL A 354 -45.81 6.92 28.38
C VAL A 354 -47.10 6.22 28.83
N PRO A 355 -47.43 6.21 30.13
CA PRO A 355 -48.59 5.47 30.62
C PRO A 355 -49.91 6.11 30.15
N LYS A 356 -50.86 5.26 29.75
CA LYS A 356 -52.22 5.66 29.32
C LYS A 356 -53.23 5.57 30.47
N VAL A 357 -52.93 4.79 31.52
CA VAL A 357 -53.81 4.51 32.67
C VAL A 357 -53.05 4.65 33.98
N ASN A 358 -53.77 4.69 35.11
CA ASN A 358 -53.18 4.63 36.46
C ASN A 358 -53.25 3.22 37.05
N GLY A 359 -52.48 3.02 38.12
CA GLY A 359 -52.37 1.76 38.84
C GLY A 359 -51.14 0.96 38.41
N ASP A 360 -51.14 -0.32 38.75
CA ASP A 360 -50.06 -1.24 38.36
C ASP A 360 -50.28 -1.71 36.93
N ILE A 361 -49.43 -1.24 36.02
CA ILE A 361 -49.43 -1.66 34.61
C ILE A 361 -48.36 -2.74 34.44
N LYS A 362 -48.79 -3.93 34.03
CA LYS A 362 -47.89 -5.05 33.76
C LYS A 362 -47.34 -4.94 32.34
N ILE A 363 -46.03 -5.10 32.22
CA ILE A 363 -45.30 -5.27 30.96
C ILE A 363 -44.92 -6.75 30.87
N ASP A 364 -45.52 -7.47 29.95
CA ASP A 364 -45.17 -8.87 29.70
C ASP A 364 -43.77 -8.96 29.05
N PRO A 365 -43.07 -10.11 29.20
CA PRO A 365 -41.78 -10.33 28.54
C PRO A 365 -41.86 -10.11 27.03
N ILE A 366 -40.85 -9.46 26.47
CA ILE A 366 -40.75 -9.22 25.02
C ILE A 366 -39.74 -10.21 24.46
N HIS A 367 -40.12 -10.92 23.41
CA HIS A 367 -39.29 -11.94 22.78
C HIS A 367 -38.84 -11.50 21.39
N ILE A 368 -37.58 -11.79 21.06
CA ILE A 368 -37.05 -11.67 19.70
C ILE A 368 -36.62 -13.07 19.23
N SER A 369 -37.38 -13.62 18.29
CA SER A 369 -37.06 -14.88 17.63
C SER A 369 -35.89 -14.72 16.65
N TYR A 370 -34.85 -15.53 16.80
CA TYR A 370 -33.63 -15.52 16.00
C TYR A 370 -33.18 -16.96 15.66
N PHE A 371 -32.24 -17.14 14.74
CA PHE A 371 -31.67 -18.44 14.41
C PHE A 371 -30.26 -18.53 14.95
N ASN A 372 -30.00 -19.53 15.80
CA ASN A 372 -28.69 -19.77 16.39
C ASN A 372 -27.90 -20.80 15.55
N PRO A 373 -26.84 -20.40 14.83
CA PRO A 373 -26.03 -21.30 14.02
C PRO A 373 -25.31 -22.39 14.82
N GLU A 374 -24.99 -22.12 16.09
CA GLU A 374 -24.28 -23.07 16.97
C GLU A 374 -25.18 -24.27 17.32
N THR A 375 -26.46 -24.03 17.59
CA THR A 375 -27.45 -25.08 17.91
C THR A 375 -28.19 -25.59 16.68
N GLY A 376 -28.14 -24.84 15.56
CA GLY A 376 -28.86 -25.14 14.33
C GLY A 376 -30.38 -25.00 14.47
N SER A 377 -30.84 -24.17 15.42
CA SER A 377 -32.27 -24.05 15.77
C SER A 377 -32.73 -22.62 15.96
N TYR A 378 -34.04 -22.40 15.89
CA TYR A 378 -34.66 -21.12 16.20
C TYR A 378 -34.84 -20.97 17.70
N GLU A 379 -34.37 -19.84 18.24
CA GLU A 379 -34.38 -19.52 19.67
C GLU A 379 -35.01 -18.14 19.89
N GLN A 380 -35.35 -17.84 21.15
CA GLN A 380 -35.91 -16.54 21.54
C GLN A 380 -35.00 -15.88 22.57
N ALA A 381 -34.56 -14.65 22.27
CA ALA A 381 -33.95 -13.79 23.27
C ALA A 381 -35.06 -13.01 23.99
N GLU A 382 -34.95 -12.88 25.31
CA GLU A 382 -36.00 -12.31 26.16
C GLU A 382 -35.54 -11.00 26.78
N ILE A 383 -36.43 -10.01 26.76
CA ILE A 383 -36.41 -8.87 27.67
C ILE A 383 -37.39 -9.17 28.79
N PRO A 384 -36.92 -9.32 30.05
CA PRO A 384 -37.78 -9.70 31.15
C PRO A 384 -38.94 -8.72 31.35
N GLY A 385 -40.13 -9.27 31.62
CA GLY A 385 -41.30 -8.48 31.98
C GLY A 385 -41.11 -7.75 33.32
N THR A 386 -41.87 -6.68 33.53
CA THR A 386 -41.84 -5.87 34.75
C THR A 386 -43.21 -5.23 35.04
N THR A 387 -43.38 -4.65 36.22
CA THR A 387 -44.60 -3.91 36.59
C THR A 387 -44.23 -2.47 36.89
N ILE A 388 -45.00 -1.53 36.33
CA ILE A 388 -44.85 -0.10 36.56
C ILE A 388 -46.06 0.41 37.34
N THR A 389 -45.80 0.93 38.54
CA THR A 389 -46.82 1.56 39.38
C THR A 389 -46.96 3.03 38.99
N VAL A 390 -48.12 3.39 38.45
CA VAL A 390 -48.44 4.77 38.04
C VAL A 390 -49.43 5.37 39.04
N SER A 391 -49.02 6.49 39.67
CA SER A 391 -49.81 7.18 40.70
C SER A 391 -50.19 8.60 40.29
N GLY A 392 -51.29 9.14 40.79
CA GLY A 392 -51.76 10.50 40.49
C GLY A 392 -53.22 10.54 40.03
N GLU A 393 -53.72 11.73 39.72
CA GLU A 393 -55.09 11.91 39.22
C GLU A 393 -55.10 11.78 37.68
N ILE A 394 -55.93 10.89 37.13
CA ILE A 394 -56.30 10.95 35.71
C ILE A 394 -57.23 12.16 35.57
N PRO A 395 -57.01 13.10 34.64
CA PRO A 395 -58.02 14.10 34.34
C PRO A 395 -59.32 13.38 33.96
N GLN A 396 -60.34 13.44 34.82
CA GLN A 396 -61.65 12.91 34.47
C GLN A 396 -62.18 13.73 33.30
N ALA A 397 -62.21 13.12 32.12
CA ALA A 397 -63.04 13.61 31.03
C ALA A 397 -64.50 13.49 31.49
N GLN A 398 -65.10 14.62 31.87
CA GLN A 398 -66.52 14.74 32.14
C GLN A 398 -67.30 14.41 30.87
N ALA A 399 -68.08 13.33 30.94
CA ALA A 399 -69.17 13.10 30.00
C ALA A 399 -70.34 14.03 30.34
N ALA A 400 -70.64 15.00 29.47
CA ALA A 400 -71.99 15.53 29.21
C ALA A 400 -72.03 16.41 27.94
N SER A 401 -72.82 15.95 26.98
CA SER A 401 -73.53 16.58 25.85
C SER A 401 -73.42 18.10 25.53
N ASN A 402 -73.31 18.33 24.21
CA ASN A 402 -73.86 19.40 23.34
C ASN A 402 -73.02 20.64 22.96
N ASN A 403 -72.65 20.67 21.66
CA ASN A 403 -72.68 21.79 20.70
C ASN A 403 -72.65 23.23 21.24
N GLU A 404 -71.50 23.90 21.17
CA GLU A 404 -71.09 24.81 20.08
C GLU A 404 -69.81 25.57 20.48
N THR A 405 -68.84 25.50 19.56
CA THR A 405 -67.74 26.44 19.27
C THR A 405 -67.12 27.24 20.44
N ALA A 406 -66.05 26.68 21.03
CA ALA A 406 -65.01 27.48 21.69
C ALA A 406 -63.64 26.94 21.28
N ALA A 407 -62.75 27.86 20.93
CA ALA A 407 -61.48 27.63 20.28
C ALA A 407 -60.59 26.62 21.01
N VAL A 408 -59.97 25.73 20.23
CA VAL A 408 -58.85 24.90 20.68
C VAL A 408 -57.69 25.85 21.00
N GLU A 409 -57.55 26.23 22.27
CA GLU A 409 -56.25 26.64 22.78
C GLU A 409 -55.40 25.39 22.85
N ALA A 410 -54.58 25.22 21.81
CA ALA A 410 -53.47 24.29 21.81
C ALA A 410 -52.62 24.60 23.05
N VAL A 411 -52.67 23.72 24.04
CA VAL A 411 -51.62 23.66 25.06
C VAL A 411 -50.33 23.43 24.30
N SER A 412 -49.54 24.50 24.18
CA SER A 412 -48.19 24.44 23.66
C SER A 412 -47.40 23.52 24.58
N ILE A 413 -47.21 22.28 24.16
CA ILE A 413 -46.13 21.46 24.69
C ILE A 413 -44.87 22.20 24.27
N ASN A 414 -44.31 22.97 25.19
CA ASN A 414 -42.91 23.34 25.08
C ASN A 414 -42.15 22.02 25.12
N GLN A 415 -41.75 21.54 23.95
CA GLN A 415 -40.69 20.55 23.82
C GLN A 415 -39.51 21.11 24.61
N VAL A 416 -39.31 20.61 25.82
CA VAL A 416 -38.04 20.75 26.50
C VAL A 416 -37.10 19.85 25.71
N SER A 417 -36.47 20.44 24.69
CA SER A 417 -35.29 19.89 24.07
C SER A 417 -34.25 19.75 25.17
N TYR A 418 -34.16 18.56 25.77
CA TYR A 418 -32.96 18.19 26.48
C TYR A 418 -31.86 18.05 25.44
N ASN A 419 -31.14 19.14 25.25
CA ASN A 419 -29.76 19.06 24.78
C ASN A 419 -29.06 18.08 25.73
N SER A 420 -28.88 16.86 25.26
CA SER A 420 -27.90 15.93 25.80
C SER A 420 -26.62 16.73 26.00
N GLN A 421 -26.14 16.81 27.25
CA GLN A 421 -24.73 17.04 27.48
C GLN A 421 -23.99 15.82 26.93
N ASN A 422 -23.74 15.86 25.62
CA ASN A 422 -22.65 15.13 25.01
C ASN A 422 -21.36 15.73 25.55
N GLU A 423 -20.84 15.16 26.65
CA GLU A 423 -19.40 15.01 26.70
C GLU A 423 -19.04 13.93 25.68
N GLY A 424 -18.76 14.37 24.46
CA GLY A 424 -18.31 13.50 23.38
C GLY A 424 -18.35 14.08 21.98
N ILE A 425 -19.09 15.17 21.71
CA ILE A 425 -18.98 15.91 20.44
C ILE A 425 -19.15 17.41 20.71
N LEU A 426 -18.08 18.17 20.43
CA LEU A 426 -17.96 19.61 20.63
C LEU A 426 -18.91 20.37 19.67
N THR A 427 -20.17 20.60 20.04
CA THR A 427 -21.08 21.44 19.22
C THR A 427 -20.90 22.92 19.58
N LEU A 428 -20.11 23.64 18.77
CA LEU A 428 -19.86 25.07 18.92
C LEU A 428 -21.09 25.91 18.48
N HIS A 429 -21.91 26.37 19.42
CA HIS A 429 -22.97 27.37 19.16
C HIS A 429 -22.36 28.77 18.95
N LEU A 430 -21.92 29.10 17.73
CA LEU A 430 -21.49 30.47 17.41
C LEU A 430 -22.70 31.37 17.11
N LYS A 431 -22.81 32.48 17.83
CA LYS A 431 -23.72 33.59 17.45
C LYS A 431 -23.44 34.02 16.01
N LYS A 432 -24.48 34.35 15.24
CA LYS A 432 -24.40 34.74 13.82
C LYS A 432 -23.35 35.84 13.55
N ALA A 433 -23.14 36.76 14.49
CA ALA A 433 -22.08 37.78 14.43
C ALA A 433 -20.66 37.20 14.50
N HIS A 434 -20.42 36.14 15.29
CA HIS A 434 -19.16 35.42 15.36
C HIS A 434 -18.96 34.45 14.19
N LEU A 435 -20.04 34.06 13.51
CA LEU A 435 -19.96 33.28 12.28
C LEU A 435 -19.44 34.13 11.12
N TYR A 436 -19.82 35.40 11.01
CA TYR A 436 -19.21 36.32 10.03
C TYR A 436 -17.75 36.65 10.35
N ILE A 437 -17.40 36.77 11.64
CA ILE A 437 -16.00 36.94 12.06
C ILE A 437 -15.21 35.66 11.75
N GLY A 438 -15.77 34.49 12.04
CA GLY A 438 -15.18 33.19 11.73
C GLY A 438 -15.03 32.96 10.22
N LEU A 439 -16.03 33.33 9.41
CA LEU A 439 -15.96 33.29 7.95
C LEU A 439 -14.90 34.28 7.44
N GLY A 440 -14.81 35.47 8.04
CA GLY A 440 -13.74 36.43 7.76
C GLY A 440 -12.35 35.88 8.06
N ILE A 441 -12.19 35.15 9.19
CA ILE A 441 -10.94 34.48 9.56
C ILE A 441 -10.64 33.32 8.61
N VAL A 442 -11.64 32.52 8.22
CA VAL A 442 -11.46 31.42 7.26
C VAL A 442 -11.07 31.96 5.88
N VAL A 443 -11.73 33.02 5.41
CA VAL A 443 -11.33 33.71 4.17
C VAL A 443 -9.93 34.29 4.29
N LEU A 444 -9.59 34.90 5.42
CA LEU A 444 -8.23 35.41 5.68
C LEU A 444 -7.20 34.26 5.71
N LEU A 445 -7.51 33.13 6.32
CA LEU A 445 -6.66 31.94 6.34
C LEU A 445 -6.53 31.31 4.97
N ILE A 446 -7.58 31.32 4.15
CA ILE A 446 -7.52 30.89 2.74
C ILE A 446 -6.65 31.86 1.95
N VAL A 447 -6.74 33.17 2.19
CA VAL A 447 -5.86 34.16 1.54
C VAL A 447 -4.41 34.01 2.02
N ILE A 448 -4.16 33.73 3.31
CA ILE A 448 -2.82 33.46 3.85
C ILE A 448 -2.29 32.12 3.34
N ALA A 449 -3.13 31.09 3.20
CA ALA A 449 -2.76 29.80 2.65
C ALA A 449 -2.51 29.89 1.15
N ALA A 450 -3.33 30.63 0.40
CA ALA A 450 -3.11 30.92 -1.02
C ALA A 450 -1.85 31.77 -1.20
N PHE A 451 -1.61 32.76 -0.34
CA PHE A 451 -0.37 33.52 -0.31
C PHE A 451 0.81 32.64 0.11
N GLY A 452 0.61 31.68 1.01
CA GLY A 452 1.61 30.71 1.47
C GLY A 452 1.96 29.70 0.39
N ILE A 453 0.98 29.19 -0.35
CA ILE A 453 1.16 28.32 -1.52
C ILE A 453 1.77 29.12 -2.68
N TRP A 454 1.33 30.36 -2.92
CA TRP A 454 1.95 31.25 -3.88
C TRP A 454 3.40 31.56 -3.49
N PHE A 455 3.68 31.84 -2.22
CA PHE A 455 5.00 32.12 -1.67
C PHE A 455 5.90 30.88 -1.62
N PHE A 456 5.37 29.68 -1.36
CA PHE A 456 6.11 28.42 -1.40
C PHE A 456 6.32 27.90 -2.83
N SER A 457 5.37 28.12 -3.73
CA SER A 457 5.53 27.82 -5.17
C SER A 457 6.45 28.83 -5.85
N HIS A 458 6.47 30.09 -5.40
CA HIS A 458 7.43 31.11 -5.85
C HIS A 458 8.73 31.12 -5.04
N ARG A 459 8.83 30.38 -3.93
CA ARG A 459 10.10 30.12 -3.27
C ARG A 459 10.88 29.18 -4.18
N LYS A 460 11.80 29.79 -4.93
CA LYS A 460 12.84 29.13 -5.70
C LYS A 460 13.31 27.88 -4.94
N LYS A 461 13.01 26.69 -5.46
CA LYS A 461 13.59 25.44 -4.97
C LYS A 461 15.08 25.48 -5.28
N TYR A 462 15.86 25.98 -4.33
CA TYR A 462 17.31 25.95 -4.40
C TYR A 462 17.77 24.51 -4.23
N ASP A 463 18.57 24.02 -5.18
CA ASP A 463 19.28 22.76 -4.99
C ASP A 463 20.31 22.98 -3.87
N LYS A 464 19.97 22.48 -2.67
CA LYS A 464 20.78 22.61 -1.47
C LYS A 464 22.18 22.02 -1.68
N THR A 465 22.27 20.90 -2.40
CA THR A 465 23.54 20.23 -2.68
C THR A 465 24.39 21.08 -3.62
N LEU A 466 23.82 21.60 -4.71
CA LEU A 466 24.52 22.51 -5.63
C LEU A 466 25.04 23.77 -4.91
N GLN A 467 24.25 24.32 -3.99
CA GLN A 467 24.64 25.49 -3.20
C GLN A 467 25.79 25.19 -2.22
N VAL A 468 25.76 24.02 -1.58
CA VAL A 468 26.84 23.57 -0.69
C VAL A 468 28.14 23.39 -1.48
N LEU A 469 28.08 22.68 -2.61
CA LEU A 469 29.25 22.46 -3.48
C LEU A 469 29.86 23.78 -3.98
N TYR A 470 29.02 24.75 -4.36
CA TYR A 470 29.47 26.09 -4.74
C TYR A 470 30.10 26.87 -3.57
N LYS A 471 29.50 26.84 -2.38
CA LYS A 471 30.07 27.48 -1.19
C LYS A 471 31.44 26.91 -0.85
N GLU A 472 31.59 25.59 -0.92
CA GLU A 472 32.86 24.92 -0.71
C GLU A 472 33.90 25.41 -1.73
N CYS A 473 33.57 25.52 -3.03
CA CYS A 473 34.46 26.11 -4.04
C CYS A 473 34.94 27.53 -3.65
N MET A 474 34.09 28.33 -3.00
CA MET A 474 34.42 29.70 -2.62
C MET A 474 35.26 29.80 -1.34
N HIS A 475 35.21 28.79 -0.46
CA HIS A 475 35.98 28.73 0.78
C HIS A 475 37.38 28.13 0.61
N LEU A 476 37.57 27.28 -0.41
CA LEU A 476 38.88 26.70 -0.73
C LEU A 476 39.86 27.75 -1.25
N ASN A 477 41.16 27.56 -0.95
CA ASN A 477 42.24 28.46 -1.33
C ASN A 477 43.36 27.75 -2.13
N ASP A 478 43.20 26.46 -2.42
CA ASP A 478 44.06 25.73 -3.34
C ASP A 478 43.36 25.58 -4.71
N PRO A 479 43.98 25.99 -5.83
CA PRO A 479 43.38 25.89 -7.16
C PRO A 479 42.99 24.46 -7.57
N THR A 480 43.75 23.45 -7.13
CA THR A 480 43.48 22.04 -7.45
C THR A 480 42.26 21.54 -6.67
N GLU A 481 42.14 21.91 -5.40
CA GLU A 481 40.97 21.62 -4.57
C GLU A 481 39.73 22.32 -5.11
N ILE A 482 39.82 23.60 -5.51
CA ILE A 482 38.73 24.32 -6.17
C ILE A 482 38.30 23.59 -7.45
N TYR A 483 39.26 23.11 -8.24
CA TYR A 483 38.97 22.37 -9.48
C TYR A 483 38.38 20.98 -9.24
N ASN A 484 38.78 20.27 -8.17
CA ASN A 484 38.15 19.03 -7.72
C ASN A 484 36.69 19.27 -7.34
N GLN A 485 36.45 20.32 -6.56
CA GLN A 485 35.12 20.66 -6.10
C GLN A 485 34.21 21.13 -7.24
N PHE A 486 34.77 21.87 -8.20
CA PHE A 486 34.08 22.20 -9.44
C PHE A 486 33.68 20.95 -10.23
N ASN A 487 34.56 19.96 -10.33
CA ASN A 487 34.22 18.68 -10.97
C ASN A 487 33.07 17.97 -10.26
N SER A 488 33.04 17.97 -8.92
CA SER A 488 31.90 17.46 -8.14
C SER A 488 30.61 18.24 -8.43
N MET A 489 30.70 19.56 -8.60
CA MET A 489 29.57 20.42 -8.95
C MET A 489 28.99 20.07 -10.33
N ILE A 490 29.81 19.91 -11.36
CA ILE A 490 29.35 19.51 -12.70
C ILE A 490 28.82 18.07 -12.71
N LYS A 491 29.47 17.16 -11.97
CA LYS A 491 29.02 15.77 -11.82
C LYS A 491 27.65 15.67 -11.16
N HIS A 492 27.36 16.51 -10.17
CA HIS A 492 26.04 16.58 -9.53
C HIS A 492 24.94 17.04 -10.50
N VAL A 493 25.24 18.01 -11.38
CA VAL A 493 24.21 18.58 -12.27
C VAL A 493 24.00 17.75 -13.53
N TYR A 494 25.07 17.26 -14.17
CA TYR A 494 25.03 16.61 -15.49
C TYR A 494 25.43 15.13 -15.47
N SER A 495 25.75 14.58 -14.30
CA SER A 495 26.23 13.20 -14.13
C SER A 495 27.48 12.88 -14.95
N ILE A 496 28.33 13.88 -15.19
CA ILE A 496 29.57 13.77 -15.96
C ILE A 496 30.75 14.33 -15.19
N SER A 497 31.90 13.65 -15.29
CA SER A 497 33.17 14.12 -14.73
C SER A 497 33.97 14.85 -15.80
N ILE A 498 34.29 16.13 -15.59
CA ILE A 498 35.14 16.90 -16.50
C ILE A 498 36.60 16.44 -16.46
N LYS A 499 36.99 15.66 -15.44
CA LYS A 499 38.34 15.07 -15.31
C LYS A 499 38.49 13.71 -15.98
N ALA A 500 37.38 13.02 -16.27
CA ALA A 500 37.38 11.64 -16.76
C ALA A 500 36.76 11.47 -18.16
N ASN A 501 36.33 12.57 -18.79
CA ASN A 501 35.67 12.54 -20.10
C ASN A 501 36.36 13.48 -21.09
N THR A 502 36.18 13.23 -22.38
CA THR A 502 36.73 14.08 -23.45
C THR A 502 35.94 15.38 -23.59
N ARG A 503 36.59 16.44 -24.10
CA ARG A 503 35.95 17.75 -24.35
C ARG A 503 34.67 17.63 -25.19
N ASN A 504 34.63 16.72 -26.16
CA ASN A 504 33.45 16.52 -27.01
C ASN A 504 32.26 15.92 -26.22
N ILE A 505 32.52 14.93 -25.36
CA ILE A 505 31.47 14.33 -24.50
C ILE A 505 30.96 15.38 -23.49
N ILE A 506 31.85 16.20 -22.95
CA ILE A 506 31.50 17.30 -22.03
C ILE A 506 30.62 18.32 -22.75
N ALA A 507 31.05 18.86 -23.90
CA ALA A 507 30.29 19.85 -24.67
C ALA A 507 28.89 19.34 -25.05
N ASN A 508 28.78 18.11 -25.55
CA ASN A 508 27.50 17.51 -25.93
C ASN A 508 26.56 17.33 -24.73
N ARG A 509 27.09 17.09 -23.52
CA ARG A 509 26.28 16.84 -22.32
C ARG A 509 25.78 18.12 -21.65
N LEU A 510 26.52 19.21 -21.76
CA LEU A 510 26.14 20.49 -21.17
C LEU A 510 25.07 21.24 -22.01
N GLU A 511 25.00 20.98 -23.32
CA GLU A 511 24.03 21.48 -24.32
C GLU A 511 23.96 23.03 -24.49
N ASP A 512 24.39 23.81 -23.49
CA ASP A 512 24.42 25.26 -23.49
C ASP A 512 25.82 25.78 -23.83
N SER A 513 25.90 26.60 -24.87
CA SER A 513 27.15 27.12 -25.40
C SER A 513 27.89 28.00 -24.39
N GLU A 514 27.19 28.88 -23.68
CA GLU A 514 27.80 29.84 -22.74
C GLU A 514 28.37 29.12 -21.51
N LEU A 515 27.64 28.13 -20.99
CA LEU A 515 28.10 27.30 -19.89
C LEU A 515 29.28 26.41 -20.30
N THR A 516 29.21 25.83 -21.49
CA THR A 516 30.27 24.99 -22.05
C THR A 516 31.56 25.79 -22.21
N ASP A 517 31.49 27.02 -22.74
CA ASP A 517 32.65 27.89 -22.92
C ASP A 517 33.37 28.16 -21.60
N HIS A 518 32.62 28.50 -20.54
CA HIS A 518 33.22 28.73 -19.22
C HIS A 518 33.81 27.47 -18.59
N VAL A 519 33.21 26.30 -18.82
CA VAL A 519 33.76 25.01 -18.34
C VAL A 519 35.07 24.70 -19.07
N MET A 520 35.11 24.88 -20.40
CA MET A 520 36.31 24.65 -21.21
C MET A 520 37.44 25.62 -20.84
N GLU A 521 37.12 26.89 -20.61
CA GLU A 521 38.10 27.90 -20.22
C GLU A 521 38.77 27.58 -18.87
N ILE A 522 38.03 27.02 -17.92
CA ILE A 522 38.61 26.52 -16.66
C ILE A 522 39.49 25.31 -16.91
N MET A 523 39.05 24.36 -17.73
CA MET A 523 39.84 23.16 -18.06
C MET A 523 41.17 23.56 -18.70
N ASP A 524 41.14 24.44 -19.70
CA ASP A 524 42.33 24.93 -20.39
C ASP A 524 43.27 25.68 -19.43
N TYR A 525 42.72 26.51 -18.53
CA TYR A 525 43.51 27.21 -17.53
C TYR A 525 44.22 26.27 -16.55
N MET A 526 43.55 25.19 -16.14
CA MET A 526 44.13 24.19 -15.23
C MET A 526 45.15 23.28 -15.93
N GLU A 527 44.94 22.96 -17.21
CA GLU A 527 45.85 22.12 -18.01
C GLU A 527 47.17 22.83 -18.36
N GLN A 528 47.16 24.16 -18.48
CA GLN A 528 48.38 24.94 -18.78
C GLN A 528 49.41 24.94 -17.64
N GLY A 529 49.01 24.58 -16.42
CA GLY A 529 49.91 24.25 -15.30
C GLY A 529 50.83 25.37 -14.77
N LYS A 530 50.74 26.60 -15.29
CA LYS A 530 51.61 27.74 -14.93
C LYS A 530 50.83 28.91 -14.36
N TYR A 531 50.27 28.73 -13.16
CA TYR A 531 49.51 29.78 -12.48
C TYR A 531 50.11 30.17 -11.12
N ARG A 532 50.05 31.46 -10.79
CA ARG A 532 50.27 31.94 -9.42
C ARG A 532 49.00 31.68 -8.60
N SER A 533 49.14 31.12 -7.39
CA SER A 533 48.02 30.69 -6.53
C SER A 533 46.92 31.76 -6.39
N ASP A 534 47.31 33.01 -6.14
CA ASP A 534 46.36 34.09 -5.88
C ASP A 534 45.60 34.53 -7.14
N GLN A 535 46.26 34.50 -8.31
CA GLN A 535 45.63 34.79 -9.59
C GLN A 535 44.71 33.65 -10.04
N ALA A 536 45.12 32.39 -9.83
CA ALA A 536 44.31 31.22 -10.10
C ALA A 536 43.03 31.19 -9.26
N ASN A 537 43.15 31.43 -7.95
CA ASN A 537 42.00 31.46 -7.05
C ASN A 537 41.00 32.54 -7.46
N SER A 538 41.48 33.75 -7.79
CA SER A 538 40.63 34.85 -8.23
C SER A 538 39.90 34.53 -9.55
N PHE A 539 40.62 33.97 -10.53
CA PHE A 539 40.05 33.55 -11.80
C PHE A 539 39.00 32.45 -11.63
N LEU A 540 39.34 31.37 -10.92
CA LEU A 540 38.46 30.22 -10.70
C LEU A 540 37.20 30.61 -9.91
N LYS A 541 37.33 31.42 -8.85
CA LYS A 541 36.17 31.90 -8.07
C LYS A 541 35.26 32.81 -8.91
N THR A 542 35.84 33.63 -9.77
CA THR A 542 35.07 34.48 -10.70
C THR A 542 34.27 33.62 -11.69
N LYS A 543 34.91 32.62 -12.30
CA LYS A 543 34.23 31.69 -13.23
C LYS A 543 33.22 30.80 -12.52
N MET A 544 33.50 30.32 -11.31
CA MET A 544 32.54 29.55 -10.49
C MET A 544 31.27 30.34 -10.20
N LYS A 545 31.40 31.64 -9.91
CA LYS A 545 30.24 32.51 -9.68
C LYS A 545 29.36 32.63 -10.93
N LEU A 546 29.98 32.74 -12.11
CA LEU A 546 29.27 32.79 -13.40
C LEU A 546 28.58 31.46 -13.70
N ILE A 547 29.31 30.35 -13.59
CA ILE A 547 28.79 29.00 -13.82
C ILE A 547 27.64 28.68 -12.86
N TYR A 548 27.79 28.94 -11.56
CA TYR A 548 26.70 28.73 -10.60
C TYR A 548 25.43 29.52 -10.96
N LYS A 549 25.59 30.75 -11.48
CA LYS A 549 24.46 31.56 -11.96
C LYS A 549 23.80 30.95 -13.20
N LEU A 550 24.57 30.40 -14.14
CA LEU A 550 24.05 29.71 -15.32
C LEU A 550 23.30 28.42 -14.94
N LEU A 551 23.90 27.58 -14.08
CA LEU A 551 23.31 26.32 -13.60
C LEU A 551 21.98 26.54 -12.85
N THR A 552 21.92 27.59 -12.03
CA THR A 552 20.70 27.95 -11.30
C THR A 552 19.61 28.55 -12.21
N ASN A 553 19.99 29.24 -13.29
CA ASN A 553 19.05 29.81 -14.26
C ASN A 553 18.48 28.78 -15.25
N GLN A 554 19.26 27.81 -15.71
CA GLN A 554 18.78 26.77 -16.64
C GLN A 554 17.73 25.86 -15.99
N ARG A 555 17.96 25.41 -14.76
CA ARG A 555 16.96 24.62 -14.03
C ARG A 555 15.67 25.39 -13.77
N ARG A 556 15.74 26.72 -13.65
CA ARG A 556 14.55 27.58 -13.56
C ARG A 556 13.70 27.48 -14.83
N ARG A 557 14.33 27.52 -16.02
CA ARG A 557 13.65 27.36 -17.32
C ARG A 557 13.10 25.95 -17.54
N ALA A 558 13.81 24.91 -17.12
CA ALA A 558 13.36 23.52 -17.25
C ALA A 558 12.08 23.23 -16.42
N ASN A 559 12.01 23.77 -15.19
CA ASN A 559 10.83 23.62 -14.32
C ASN A 559 9.63 24.44 -14.84
N GLU A 560 9.87 25.63 -15.41
CA GLU A 560 8.83 26.45 -16.05
C GLU A 560 8.24 25.74 -17.30
N ASN A 561 9.08 25.08 -18.12
CA ASN A 561 8.63 24.32 -19.29
C ASN A 561 7.86 23.02 -18.96
N GLN A 562 8.21 22.33 -17.87
CA GLN A 562 7.44 21.17 -17.39
C GLN A 562 6.05 21.58 -16.88
N ALA A 563 5.94 22.72 -16.21
CA ALA A 563 4.66 23.25 -15.74
C ALA A 563 3.73 23.67 -16.89
N ILE A 564 4.29 24.20 -17.98
CA ILE A 564 3.53 24.55 -19.19
C ILE A 564 3.01 23.28 -19.90
N ARG A 565 3.82 22.21 -19.98
CA ARG A 565 3.39 20.93 -20.57
C ARG A 565 2.28 20.23 -19.78
N PHE A 566 2.32 20.31 -18.45
CA PHE A 566 1.25 19.76 -17.59
C PHE A 566 -0.08 20.50 -17.76
N ARG A 567 -0.05 21.83 -17.97
CA ARG A 567 -1.26 22.62 -18.28
C ARG A 567 -1.83 22.32 -19.67
N ALA A 568 -0.98 22.08 -20.66
CA ALA A 568 -1.43 21.72 -22.01
C ALA A 568 -2.08 20.32 -22.05
N GLN A 569 -1.65 19.38 -21.20
CA GLN A 569 -2.27 18.05 -21.09
C GLN A 569 -3.61 18.07 -20.34
N SER A 570 -3.80 18.95 -19.35
CA SER A 570 -5.09 19.07 -18.66
C SER A 570 -6.18 19.71 -19.53
N ASP A 571 -5.82 20.68 -20.38
CA ASP A 571 -6.78 21.32 -21.29
C ASP A 571 -7.17 20.42 -22.48
N GLY A 572 -6.31 19.49 -22.90
CA GLY A 572 -6.61 18.53 -23.97
C GLY A 572 -7.65 17.46 -23.60
N SER A 573 -7.74 17.09 -22.32
CA SER A 573 -8.70 16.07 -21.84
C SER A 573 -10.14 16.55 -21.68
N ALA A 574 -10.40 17.85 -21.81
CA ALA A 574 -11.74 18.44 -21.68
C ALA A 574 -12.51 18.54 -23.01
N VAL A 575 -11.87 18.27 -24.16
CA VAL A 575 -12.47 18.45 -25.49
C VAL A 575 -13.02 17.15 -26.10
N GLU A 576 -12.69 15.97 -25.57
CA GLU A 576 -13.21 14.68 -26.06
C GLU A 576 -14.39 14.10 -25.25
N ARG A 577 -15.03 14.91 -24.40
CA ARG A 577 -16.35 14.59 -23.83
C ARG A 577 -17.33 15.71 -24.11
N GLY A 578 -17.67 15.88 -25.38
CA GLY A 578 -18.74 16.74 -25.89
C GLY A 578 -19.59 15.96 -26.86
#